data_AF-A0AAD8ZE71-F1
#
_entry.id   AF-A0AAD8ZE71-F1
#
_cell.length_a   1.000
_cell.length_b   1.000
_cell.length_c   1.000
_cell.angle_alpha   90.00
_cell.angle_beta   90.00
_cell.angle_gamma   90.00
#
_symmetry.space_group_name_H-M   'P 1'
#
loop_
_entity.id
_entity.type
_entity.pdbx_description
1 polymer ?
#
loop_
_entity_poly.entity_id
_entity_poly.type
_entity_poly.pdbx_seq_one_letter_code
_entity_poly.pdbx_strand_id
1 'polypeptide(L)'
;MSLPKPIMRGLLAKRLRFHLPIACIMALLAGATFKFTVAEPRKQAYADFYKKYDSMKDFNAMREAGVFESVRPSGEFYICIPALILDLDY
;
A
#
# COMPACT_ATOMS: atom_id res chain seq x y z
N MET A 1 -59.87 22.57 -9.81
CA MET A 1 -58.84 22.89 -10.83
C MET A 1 -58.40 21.59 -11.50
N SER A 2 -58.33 21.56 -12.84
CA SER A 2 -57.99 20.36 -13.62
C SER A 2 -56.47 20.18 -13.75
N LEU A 3 -55.97 18.96 -13.60
CA LEU A 3 -54.54 18.66 -13.80
C LEU A 3 -54.13 18.89 -15.27
N PRO A 4 -52.97 19.52 -15.52
CA PRO A 4 -52.41 19.64 -16.86
C PRO A 4 -51.93 18.27 -17.36
N LYS A 5 -52.05 18.03 -18.67
CA LYS A 5 -51.72 16.73 -19.27
C LYS A 5 -50.21 16.43 -19.19
N PRO A 6 -49.80 15.28 -18.59
CA PRO A 6 -48.41 14.91 -18.51
C PRO A 6 -47.86 14.42 -19.85
N ILE A 7 -46.53 14.39 -19.96
CA ILE A 7 -45.82 13.89 -21.14
C ILE A 7 -45.87 12.36 -21.14
N MET A 8 -46.43 11.75 -22.19
CA MET A 8 -46.62 10.28 -22.28
C MET A 8 -45.70 9.58 -23.29
N ARG A 9 -44.88 10.32 -24.05
CA ARG A 9 -43.99 9.76 -25.09
C ARG A 9 -42.55 10.21 -24.88
N GLY A 10 -41.59 9.35 -25.23
CA GLY A 10 -40.16 9.69 -25.18
C GLY A 10 -39.55 9.78 -23.76
N LEU A 11 -40.24 9.28 -22.73
CA LEU A 11 -39.78 9.29 -21.34
C LEU A 11 -38.42 8.59 -21.18
N LEU A 12 -38.23 7.45 -21.89
CA LEU A 12 -36.96 6.71 -21.86
C LEU A 12 -35.80 7.50 -22.44
N ALA A 13 -36.00 8.16 -23.59
CA ALA A 13 -34.95 8.96 -24.23
C ALA A 13 -34.54 10.16 -23.36
N LYS A 14 -35.51 10.80 -22.70
CA LYS A 14 -35.24 11.90 -21.75
C LYS A 14 -34.41 11.42 -20.56
N ARG A 15 -34.74 10.26 -20.00
CA ARG A 15 -34.01 9.67 -18.88
C ARG A 15 -32.60 9.21 -19.27
N LEU A 16 -32.45 8.61 -20.46
CA LEU A 16 -31.15 8.16 -20.96
C LEU A 16 -30.19 9.33 -21.20
N ARG A 17 -30.66 10.39 -21.86
CA ARG A 17 -29.86 11.61 -22.10
C ARG A 17 -29.45 12.31 -20.81
N PHE A 18 -30.24 12.17 -19.75
CA PHE A 18 -29.91 12.70 -18.43
C PHE A 18 -28.83 11.86 -17.73
N HIS A 19 -28.98 10.53 -17.71
CA HIS A 19 -28.04 9.66 -16.97
C HIS A 19 -26.72 9.40 -17.69
N LEU A 20 -26.68 9.47 -19.02
CA LEU A 20 -25.45 9.21 -19.79
C LEU A 20 -24.27 10.12 -19.39
N PRO A 21 -24.41 11.47 -19.37
CA PRO A 21 -23.32 12.33 -18.93
C PRO A 21 -22.99 12.15 -17.45
N ILE A 22 -24.00 11.91 -16.60
CA ILE A 22 -23.81 11.67 -15.15
C ILE A 22 -22.94 10.43 -14.93
N ALA A 23 -23.23 9.34 -15.63
CA ALA A 23 -22.45 8.10 -15.53
C ALA A 23 -21.00 8.31 -15.99
N CYS A 24 -20.78 9.03 -17.10
CA CYS A 24 -19.43 9.35 -17.59
C CYS A 24 -18.63 10.18 -16.58
N ILE A 25 -19.24 11.22 -16.01
CA ILE A 25 -18.59 12.06 -14.98
C ILE A 25 -18.26 11.21 -13.75
N MET A 26 -19.19 10.35 -13.34
CA MET A 26 -18.99 9.51 -12.16
C MET A 26 -17.87 8.48 -12.36
N ALA A 27 -17.75 7.91 -13.57
CA ALA A 27 -16.68 6.99 -13.91
C ALA A 27 -15.30 7.69 -13.87
N LEU A 28 -15.19 8.90 -14.44
CA LEU A 28 -13.95 9.67 -14.39
C LEU A 28 -13.56 10.07 -12.97
N LEU A 29 -14.55 10.49 -12.16
CA LEU A 29 -14.33 10.81 -10.75
C LEU A 29 -13.85 9.57 -9.98
N ALA A 30 -14.47 8.42 -10.17
CA ALA A 30 -14.05 7.17 -9.53
C ALA A 30 -12.61 6.76 -9.93
N GLY A 31 -12.25 6.93 -11.20
CA GLY A 31 -10.87 6.68 -11.66
C GLY A 31 -9.86 7.65 -11.04
N ALA A 32 -10.20 8.93 -10.96
CA ALA A 32 -9.35 9.94 -10.35
C ALA A 32 -9.20 9.71 -8.84
N THR A 33 -10.29 9.43 -8.13
CA THR A 33 -10.23 9.16 -6.68
C THR A 33 -9.37 7.95 -6.39
N PHE A 34 -9.49 6.86 -7.15
CA PHE A 34 -8.64 5.68 -6.95
C PHE A 34 -7.16 5.98 -7.18
N LYS A 35 -6.83 6.75 -8.22
CA LYS A 35 -5.44 7.14 -8.49
C LYS A 35 -4.84 7.94 -7.31
N PHE A 36 -5.55 8.94 -6.82
CA PHE A 36 -5.03 9.81 -5.76
C PHE A 36 -5.08 9.20 -4.36
N THR A 37 -6.08 8.38 -4.06
CA THR A 37 -6.24 7.79 -2.71
C THR A 37 -5.48 6.49 -2.53
N VAL A 38 -5.19 5.77 -3.61
CA VAL A 38 -4.56 4.44 -3.54
C VAL A 38 -3.21 4.41 -4.25
N ALA A 39 -3.16 4.82 -5.52
CA ALA A 39 -1.95 4.60 -6.33
C ALA A 39 -0.80 5.53 -5.92
N GLU A 40 -1.06 6.83 -5.79
CA GLU A 40 -0.05 7.83 -5.42
C GLU A 40 0.50 7.68 -3.98
N PRO A 41 -0.33 7.50 -2.93
CA PRO A 41 0.21 7.35 -1.57
C PRO A 41 1.01 6.07 -1.41
N ARG A 42 0.69 5.00 -2.13
CA ARG A 42 1.53 3.79 -2.14
C ARG A 42 2.91 4.10 -2.71
N LYS A 43 2.99 4.77 -3.87
CA LYS A 43 4.29 5.15 -4.47
C LYS A 43 5.09 6.06 -3.54
N GLN A 44 4.44 7.04 -2.91
CA GLN A 44 5.11 7.92 -1.94
C GLN A 44 5.59 7.16 -0.71
N ALA A 45 4.79 6.26 -0.14
CA ALA A 45 5.18 5.46 1.01
C ALA A 45 6.42 4.59 0.72
N TYR A 46 6.49 3.97 -0.47
CA TYR A 46 7.69 3.23 -0.88
C TYR A 46 8.90 4.17 -1.04
N ALA A 47 8.72 5.31 -1.71
CA ALA A 47 9.80 6.28 -1.88
C ALA A 47 10.31 6.81 -0.52
N ASP A 48 9.42 7.08 0.42
CA ASP A 48 9.77 7.62 1.73
C ASP A 48 10.42 6.56 2.64
N PHE A 49 10.03 5.30 2.51
CA PHE A 49 10.71 4.17 3.14
C PHE A 49 12.17 4.11 2.68
N TYR A 50 12.42 4.04 1.37
CA TYR A 50 13.77 3.89 0.85
C TYR A 50 14.67 5.13 1.03
N LYS A 51 14.12 6.33 1.22
CA LYS A 51 14.91 7.52 1.53
C LYS A 51 15.63 7.45 2.88
N LYS A 52 15.07 6.73 3.86
CA LYS A 52 15.58 6.67 5.24
C LYS A 52 16.03 5.26 5.64
N TYR A 53 15.95 4.31 4.72
CA TYR A 53 16.24 2.91 4.98
C TYR A 53 17.74 2.67 5.06
N ASP A 54 18.19 2.12 6.18
CA ASP A 54 19.54 1.59 6.38
C ASP A 54 19.45 0.08 6.55
N SER A 55 19.91 -0.66 5.54
CA SER A 55 19.82 -2.11 5.51
C SER A 55 20.56 -2.80 6.65
N MET A 56 21.68 -2.22 7.11
CA MET A 56 22.48 -2.83 8.18
C MET A 56 21.80 -2.68 9.54
N LYS A 57 21.14 -1.55 9.77
CA LYS A 57 20.39 -1.30 10.99
C LYS A 57 19.20 -2.25 11.13
N ASP A 58 18.41 -2.40 10.08
CA ASP A 58 17.25 -3.30 10.10
C ASP A 58 17.68 -4.77 10.16
N PHE A 59 18.77 -5.13 9.47
CA PHE A 59 19.38 -6.45 9.61
C PHE A 59 19.82 -6.75 11.04
N ASN A 60 20.51 -5.82 11.70
CA ASN A 60 20.94 -6.02 13.08
C ASN A 60 19.76 -6.17 14.05
N ALA A 61 18.68 -5.40 13.87
CA ALA A 61 17.46 -5.54 14.65
C ALA A 61 16.81 -6.93 14.46
N MET A 62 16.77 -7.45 13.22
CA MET A 62 16.24 -8.79 12.93
C MET A 62 17.16 -9.92 13.44
N ARG A 63 18.47 -9.70 13.38
CA ARG A 63 19.49 -10.62 13.91
C ARG A 63 19.41 -10.73 15.42
N GLU A 64 19.22 -9.61 16.12
CA GLU A 64 19.00 -9.59 17.57
C GLU A 64 17.67 -10.22 17.97
N ALA A 65 16.63 -10.08 17.14
CA ALA A 65 15.36 -10.76 17.31
C ALA A 65 15.41 -12.28 17.02
N GLY A 66 16.56 -12.82 16.58
CA GLY A 66 16.75 -14.24 16.33
C GLY A 66 15.96 -14.79 15.14
N VAL A 67 15.61 -13.94 14.17
CA VAL A 67 14.83 -14.35 12.98
C VAL A 67 15.70 -15.15 11.99
N PHE A 68 17.01 -14.94 12.01
CA PHE A 68 17.93 -15.61 11.09
C PHE A 68 18.43 -16.93 11.64
N GLU A 69 18.30 -18.00 10.85
CA GLU A 69 18.95 -19.29 11.12
C GLU A 69 20.45 -19.25 10.80
N SER A 70 20.85 -18.45 9.80
CA SER A 70 22.24 -18.35 9.34
C SER A 70 23.12 -17.42 10.17
N VAL A 71 22.54 -16.45 10.89
CA VAL A 71 23.29 -15.46 11.66
C VAL A 71 22.73 -15.36 13.07
N ARG A 72 23.53 -15.81 14.04
CA ARG A 72 23.12 -15.83 15.45
C ARG A 72 23.05 -14.42 16.07
N PRO A 73 22.13 -14.19 17.04
CA PRO A 73 22.08 -12.96 17.81
C PRO A 73 23.39 -12.78 18.60
N SER A 74 23.82 -11.53 18.81
CA SER A 74 25.10 -11.21 19.45
C SER A 74 25.19 -11.73 20.89
N GLY A 75 24.05 -12.00 21.54
CA GLY A 75 23.98 -12.57 22.88
C GLY A 75 24.17 -14.08 22.97
N GLU A 76 24.06 -14.84 21.86
CA GLU A 76 24.21 -16.30 21.86
C GLU A 76 25.67 -16.77 21.72
N PHE A 77 26.61 -15.88 21.42
CA PHE A 77 28.04 -16.22 21.36
C PHE A 77 28.62 -16.70 22.71
N TYR A 78 27.97 -16.42 23.84
CA TYR A 78 28.46 -16.79 25.18
C TYR A 78 27.96 -18.14 25.72
N ILE A 79 26.98 -18.78 25.08
CA ILE A 79 26.37 -20.00 25.64
C ILE A 79 26.93 -21.28 25.00
N CYS A 80 27.60 -21.19 23.84
CA CYS A 80 28.07 -22.36 23.08
C CYS A 80 29.52 -22.28 22.56
N ILE A 81 30.41 -21.50 23.21
CA ILE A 81 31.86 -21.69 23.06
C ILE A 81 32.39 -22.36 24.33
N PRO A 82 32.40 -23.70 24.39
CA PRO A 82 33.38 -24.37 25.23
C PRO A 82 34.76 -24.19 24.56
N ALA A 83 35.52 -23.23 25.06
CA ALA A 83 36.98 -23.34 25.22
C ALA A 83 37.90 -23.63 24.00
N LEU A 84 37.61 -23.22 22.75
CA LEU A 84 38.54 -23.56 21.64
C LEU A 84 38.69 -22.60 20.44
N ILE A 85 38.26 -21.34 20.49
CA ILE A 85 38.56 -20.39 19.39
C ILE A 85 38.95 -19.03 19.98
N LEU A 86 40.10 -19.04 20.65
CA LEU A 86 40.96 -17.86 20.86
C LEU A 86 42.09 -17.85 19.80
N ASP A 87 41.86 -18.51 18.67
CA ASP A 87 42.77 -18.55 17.53
C ASP A 87 42.07 -17.93 16.32
N LEU A 88 42.69 -16.89 15.76
CA LEU A 88 42.38 -16.18 14.51
C LEU A 88 41.46 -14.95 14.63
N ASP A 89 42.11 -13.85 15.02
CA ASP A 89 42.02 -12.57 14.31
C ASP A 89 41.94 -12.78 12.77
N TYR A 90 40.84 -12.36 12.16
CA TYR A 90 40.80 -11.60 10.90
C TYR A 90 39.46 -10.87 10.74
#